data_AF-X1GQN6-F1
#
_entry.id   AF-X1GQN6-F1
#
_cell.length_a   1.000
_cell.length_b   1.000
_cell.length_c   1.000
_cell.angle_alpha   90.00
_cell.angle_beta   90.00
_cell.angle_gamma   90.00
#
_symmetry.space_group_name_H-M   'P 1'
#
loop_
_entity.id
_entity.type
_entity.pdbx_description
1 polymer ?
#
loop_
_entity_poly.entity_id
_entity_poly.type
_entity_poly.pdbx_seq_one_letter_code
_entity_poly.pdbx_strand_id
1 'polypeptide(L)'
;MIVLSAGSAHNLPLPDGSVHCVVTSPPYYSLRKYEGQQEIEWPAVSYAPMPGLEPVEVAPARSALGLEPTPEMYIAHMVLCFREIKRVLRDDGCCWVVMGDSYTSGNSGQRVRSGSGGVMNPHGKVFRPGEAQPSTRANPGRPPTGDKPGDLMLIPHRLALALQADGWTCRNDVVWAKKSPMPESVAGWRWERCRVKVGGGDGDRIREVSGCQPHGDTICDAPHRTDWQPC
;
A
#
# COMPACT_ATOMS: atom_id res chain seq x y z
N MET A 1 10.19 35.17 2.06
CA MET A 1 10.31 34.60 3.41
C MET A 1 9.91 33.14 3.34
N ILE A 2 10.73 32.21 3.85
CA ILE A 2 10.37 30.79 3.93
C ILE A 2 10.18 30.48 5.41
N VAL A 3 9.05 29.86 5.76
CA VAL A 3 8.76 29.41 7.12
C VAL A 3 8.76 27.90 7.11
N LEU A 4 9.54 27.30 8.00
CA LEU A 4 9.52 25.87 8.27
C LEU A 4 8.86 25.65 9.62
N SER A 5 7.80 24.85 9.66
CA SER A 5 7.08 24.49 10.87
C SER A 5 7.17 22.98 11.08
N ALA A 6 7.48 22.57 12.30
CA ALA A 6 7.37 21.18 12.72
C ALA A 6 6.00 20.98 13.38
N GLY A 7 5.19 20.10 12.83
CA GLY A 7 3.84 19.84 13.32
C GLY A 7 3.20 18.64 12.62
N SER A 8 1.97 18.33 13.03
CA SER A 8 1.18 17.26 12.42
C SER A 8 0.40 17.79 11.21
N ALA A 9 0.39 17.04 10.11
CA ALA A 9 -0.38 17.41 8.92
C ALA A 9 -1.91 17.35 9.15
N HIS A 10 -2.39 16.66 10.18
CA HIS A 10 -3.80 16.67 10.57
C HIS A 10 -4.18 17.86 11.50
N ASN A 11 -3.22 18.73 11.84
CA ASN A 11 -3.45 19.93 12.65
C ASN A 11 -2.42 21.02 12.28
N LEU A 12 -2.74 21.79 11.25
CA LEU A 12 -1.86 22.82 10.70
C LEU A 12 -2.05 24.14 11.44
N PRO A 13 -0.99 24.77 11.97
CA PRO A 13 -1.08 26.07 12.66
C PRO A 13 -1.17 27.23 11.65
N LEU A 14 -2.04 27.11 10.65
CA LEU A 14 -2.30 28.09 9.61
C LEU A 14 -3.77 28.53 9.63
N PRO A 15 -4.08 29.80 9.35
CA PRO A 15 -5.46 30.26 9.25
C PRO A 15 -6.22 29.60 8.09
N ASP A 16 -7.54 29.55 8.22
CA ASP A 16 -8.44 29.13 7.14
C ASP A 16 -8.23 30.01 5.90
N GLY A 17 -8.31 29.41 4.70
CA GLY A 17 -8.23 30.18 3.45
C GLY A 17 -6.94 31.00 3.26
N SER A 18 -5.84 30.60 3.90
CA SER A 18 -4.56 31.33 3.84
C SER A 18 -3.59 30.81 2.77
N VAL A 19 -3.89 29.64 2.17
CA VAL A 19 -3.00 28.94 1.23
C VAL A 19 -3.58 28.93 -0.18
N HIS A 20 -2.78 29.33 -1.17
CA HIS A 20 -3.15 29.33 -2.59
C HIS A 20 -2.89 27.98 -3.27
N CYS A 21 -1.82 27.30 -2.88
CA CYS A 21 -1.38 26.07 -3.51
C CYS A 21 -0.70 25.18 -2.49
N VAL A 22 -1.08 23.90 -2.47
CA VAL A 22 -0.38 22.84 -1.75
C VAL A 22 0.23 21.89 -2.76
N VAL A 23 1.51 21.58 -2.59
CA VAL A 23 2.22 20.55 -3.36
C VAL A 23 2.83 19.60 -2.36
N THR A 24 2.44 18.32 -2.39
CA THR A 24 2.83 17.35 -1.38
C THR A 24 3.11 15.98 -1.96
N SER A 25 3.98 15.23 -1.29
CA SER A 25 4.20 13.80 -1.49
C SER A 25 4.12 13.12 -0.12
N PRO A 26 2.94 12.67 0.32
CA PRO A 26 2.78 12.05 1.62
C PRO A 26 3.64 10.78 1.73
N PRO A 27 3.97 10.29 2.93
CA PRO A 27 4.56 8.96 3.09
C PRO A 27 3.73 7.90 2.35
N TYR A 28 4.33 7.20 1.40
CA TYR A 28 3.63 6.18 0.62
C TYR A 28 3.37 4.96 1.49
N TYR A 29 2.18 4.39 1.33
CA TYR A 29 1.75 3.23 2.08
C TYR A 29 2.78 2.08 2.00
N SER A 30 3.16 1.50 3.14
CA SER A 30 4.04 0.34 3.26
C SER A 30 5.43 0.44 2.61
N LEU A 31 5.90 1.61 2.19
CA LEU A 31 7.19 1.72 1.49
C LEU A 31 8.36 2.15 2.36
N ARG A 32 8.19 3.18 3.20
CA ARG A 32 9.31 3.81 3.91
C ARG A 32 8.95 4.20 5.33
N LYS A 33 9.88 3.93 6.24
CA LYS A 33 9.97 4.57 7.55
C LYS A 33 11.06 5.63 7.46
N TYR A 34 10.74 6.89 7.75
CA TYR A 34 11.77 7.92 7.85
C TYR A 34 12.33 7.99 9.26
N GLU A 35 13.48 8.64 9.40
CA GLU A 35 14.13 8.80 10.70
C GLU A 35 13.32 9.68 11.65
N GLY A 36 13.55 9.50 12.96
CA GLY A 36 12.87 10.24 14.02
C GLY A 36 11.59 9.58 14.55
N GLN A 37 10.93 10.27 15.48
CA GLN A 37 9.67 9.81 16.07
C GLN A 37 8.50 10.20 15.16
N GLN A 38 7.98 9.22 14.44
CA GLN A 38 6.91 9.41 13.44
C GLN A 38 5.53 8.94 13.93
N GLU A 39 5.49 8.13 14.98
CA GLU A 39 4.24 7.64 15.53
C GLU A 39 3.50 8.76 16.24
N ILE A 40 2.24 8.91 15.86
CA ILE A 40 1.30 9.82 16.51
C ILE A 40 0.02 9.08 16.86
N GLU A 41 -0.75 9.65 17.78
CA GLU A 41 -2.10 9.20 18.09
C GLU A 41 -3.06 9.78 17.06
N TRP A 42 -3.77 8.90 16.36
CA TRP A 42 -4.81 9.26 15.41
C TRP A 42 -6.18 9.13 16.09
N PRO A 43 -7.09 10.11 15.92
CA PRO A 43 -8.44 10.00 16.44
C PRO A 43 -9.25 8.96 15.65
N ALA A 44 -10.43 8.61 16.16
CA ALA A 44 -11.40 7.84 15.37
C ALA A 44 -11.78 8.62 14.11
N VAL A 45 -11.94 7.91 12.99
CA VAL A 45 -12.27 8.53 11.70
C VAL A 45 -13.38 7.76 11.01
N SER A 46 -14.41 8.49 10.60
CA SER A 46 -15.40 8.03 9.64
C SER A 46 -15.12 8.69 8.28
N TYR A 47 -15.04 7.89 7.22
CA TYR A 47 -14.92 8.37 5.85
C TYR A 47 -15.60 7.42 4.86
N ALA A 48 -16.15 7.95 3.77
CA ALA A 48 -16.68 7.13 2.69
C ALA A 48 -15.55 6.75 1.70
N PRO A 49 -15.36 5.47 1.34
CA PRO A 49 -14.31 5.05 0.41
C PRO A 49 -14.45 5.62 -1.00
N MET A 50 -15.68 5.91 -1.42
CA MET A 50 -16.01 6.59 -2.67
C MET A 50 -17.41 7.22 -2.55
N PRO A 51 -17.77 8.16 -3.43
CA PRO A 51 -19.09 8.77 -3.42
C PRO A 51 -20.22 7.73 -3.49
N GLY A 52 -21.20 7.84 -2.58
CA GLY A 52 -22.37 6.96 -2.53
C GLY A 52 -22.20 5.63 -1.81
N LEU A 53 -21.01 5.33 -1.28
CA LEU A 53 -20.83 4.18 -0.36
C LEU A 53 -21.00 4.60 1.09
N GLU A 54 -21.41 3.62 1.90
CA GLU A 54 -21.47 3.77 3.36
C GLU A 54 -20.08 4.10 3.94
N PRO A 55 -20.02 4.96 4.97
CA PRO A 55 -18.77 5.26 5.65
C PRO A 55 -18.12 4.02 6.29
N VAL A 56 -16.80 4.00 6.23
CA VAL A 56 -15.94 3.07 6.98
C VAL A 56 -15.53 3.76 8.28
N GLU A 57 -15.75 3.06 9.38
CA GLU A 57 -15.33 3.49 10.72
C GLU A 57 -13.96 2.91 11.05
N VAL A 58 -13.01 3.79 11.35
CA VAL A 58 -11.65 3.44 11.77
C VAL A 58 -11.47 3.90 13.21
N ALA A 59 -11.14 2.94 14.09
CA ALA A 59 -10.91 3.19 15.50
C ALA A 59 -9.66 4.06 15.72
N PRO A 60 -9.57 4.79 16.86
CA PRO A 60 -8.36 5.50 17.22
C PRO A 60 -7.17 4.55 17.28
N ALA A 61 -6.01 5.01 16.83
CA ALA A 61 -4.83 4.17 16.79
C ALA A 61 -3.54 4.97 16.78
N ARG A 62 -2.49 4.33 17.28
CA ARG A 62 -1.13 4.88 17.24
C ARG A 62 -0.37 4.28 16.06
N SER A 63 0.06 5.13 15.13
CA SER A 63 0.86 4.70 13.99
C SER A 63 1.62 5.86 13.34
N ALA A 64 2.66 5.54 12.57
CA ALA A 64 3.28 6.50 11.67
C ALA A 64 2.53 6.53 10.34
N LEU A 65 2.32 7.72 9.77
CA LEU A 65 1.64 7.87 8.48
C LEU A 65 2.38 7.07 7.40
N GLY A 66 1.65 6.24 6.67
CA GLY A 66 2.17 5.34 5.64
C GLY A 66 2.60 3.95 6.15
N LEU A 67 2.55 3.69 7.46
CA LEU A 67 2.87 2.39 8.05
C LEU A 67 1.66 1.78 8.77
N GLU A 68 0.46 2.18 8.39
CA GLU A 68 -0.79 1.66 8.94
C GLU A 68 -0.96 0.16 8.62
N PRO A 69 -1.55 -0.62 9.54
CA PRO A 69 -1.80 -2.05 9.34
C PRO A 69 -2.64 -2.38 8.10
N THR A 70 -3.55 -1.49 7.70
CA THR A 70 -4.44 -1.70 6.55
C THR A 70 -4.50 -0.47 5.64
N PRO A 71 -4.77 -0.65 4.34
CA PRO A 71 -5.01 0.47 3.43
C PRO A 71 -6.16 1.35 3.88
N GLU A 72 -7.23 0.76 4.41
CA GLU A 72 -8.41 1.50 4.85
C GLU A 72 -8.07 2.49 5.98
N MET A 73 -7.18 2.08 6.89
CA MET A 73 -6.70 2.92 7.97
C MET A 73 -5.75 4.01 7.47
N TYR A 74 -4.86 3.69 6.52
CA TYR A 74 -4.02 4.70 5.85
C TYR A 74 -4.88 5.77 5.16
N ILE A 75 -5.88 5.35 4.37
CA ILE A 75 -6.77 6.28 3.68
C ILE A 75 -7.55 7.13 4.69
N ALA A 76 -8.01 6.59 5.81
CA ALA A 76 -8.68 7.36 6.86
C ALA A 76 -7.79 8.48 7.42
N HIS A 77 -6.54 8.18 7.76
CA HIS A 77 -5.58 9.18 8.25
C HIS A 77 -5.22 10.22 7.18
N MET A 78 -5.14 9.79 5.92
CA MET A 78 -4.96 10.70 4.80
C MET A 78 -6.16 11.64 4.66
N VAL A 79 -7.39 11.14 4.73
CA VAL A 79 -8.61 11.98 4.71
C VAL A 79 -8.55 13.04 5.81
N LEU A 80 -8.12 12.73 7.03
CA LEU A 80 -7.93 13.74 8.08
C LEU A 80 -6.92 14.82 7.70
N CYS A 81 -5.74 14.43 7.20
CA CYS A 81 -4.74 15.38 6.72
C CYS A 81 -5.31 16.27 5.62
N PHE A 82 -6.09 15.70 4.70
CA PHE A 82 -6.67 16.45 3.59
C PHE A 82 -7.85 17.32 4.01
N ARG A 83 -8.63 16.98 5.04
CA ARG A 83 -9.59 17.91 5.63
C ARG A 83 -8.90 19.18 6.14
N GLU A 84 -7.76 18.99 6.80
CA GLU A 84 -6.97 20.11 7.31
C GLU A 84 -6.30 20.93 6.20
N ILE A 85 -5.80 20.26 5.15
CA ILE A 85 -5.30 20.94 3.94
C ILE A 85 -6.43 21.74 3.28
N LYS A 86 -7.64 21.17 3.18
CA LYS A 86 -8.80 21.84 2.60
C LYS A 86 -9.20 23.09 3.39
N ARG A 87 -9.13 23.03 4.73
CA ARG A 87 -9.42 24.16 5.62
C ARG A 87 -8.49 25.35 5.34
N VAL A 88 -7.19 25.10 5.22
CA VAL A 88 -6.21 26.18 5.01
C VAL A 88 -6.17 26.68 3.58
N LEU A 89 -6.63 25.88 2.61
CA LEU A 89 -6.75 26.30 1.22
C LEU A 89 -7.84 27.34 1.04
N ARG A 90 -7.57 28.30 0.15
CA ARG A 90 -8.58 29.22 -0.36
C ARG A 90 -9.59 28.49 -1.25
N ASP A 91 -10.74 29.11 -1.44
CA ASP A 91 -11.78 28.62 -2.37
C ASP A 91 -11.29 28.52 -3.83
N ASP A 92 -10.31 29.35 -4.21
CA ASP A 92 -9.62 29.33 -5.52
C ASP A 92 -8.31 28.54 -5.51
N GLY A 93 -8.00 27.86 -4.40
CA GLY A 93 -6.74 27.15 -4.21
C GLY A 93 -6.69 25.80 -4.93
N CYS A 94 -5.47 25.28 -5.14
CA CYS A 94 -5.25 23.95 -5.70
C CYS A 94 -4.33 23.09 -4.85
N CYS A 95 -4.49 21.77 -4.94
CA CYS A 95 -3.65 20.79 -4.26
C CYS A 95 -3.11 19.78 -5.27
N TRP A 96 -1.79 19.64 -5.32
CA TRP A 96 -1.07 18.67 -6.13
C TRP A 96 -0.50 17.60 -5.21
N VAL A 97 -0.90 16.35 -5.45
CA VAL A 97 -0.49 15.20 -4.65
C VAL A 97 0.32 14.26 -5.52
N VAL A 98 1.59 14.10 -5.18
CA VAL A 98 2.46 13.12 -5.83
C VAL A 98 2.40 11.84 -5.02
N MET A 99 1.94 10.75 -5.64
CA MET A 99 1.79 9.47 -4.97
C MET A 99 2.18 8.31 -5.90
N GLY A 100 2.85 7.32 -5.31
CA GLY A 100 3.13 6.03 -5.95
C GLY A 100 2.29 4.94 -5.30
N ASP A 101 2.01 3.88 -6.06
CA ASP A 101 1.24 2.75 -5.55
C ASP A 101 2.12 1.76 -4.77
N SER A 102 1.44 0.89 -4.04
CA SER A 102 2.00 -0.25 -3.35
C SER A 102 1.56 -1.55 -4.01
N TYR A 103 2.37 -2.59 -3.84
CA TYR A 103 1.99 -3.94 -4.22
C TYR A 103 1.65 -4.75 -2.98
N THR A 104 0.69 -5.66 -3.12
CA THR A 104 0.40 -6.64 -2.09
C THR A 104 1.63 -7.53 -1.89
N SER A 105 2.12 -7.60 -0.66
CA SER A 105 3.24 -8.48 -0.36
C SER A 105 2.72 -9.89 -0.12
N GLY A 106 3.27 -10.88 -0.84
CA GLY A 106 2.94 -12.28 -0.61
C GLY A 106 3.58 -12.89 0.63
N ASN A 107 4.47 -12.14 1.30
CA ASN A 107 5.27 -12.66 2.40
C ASN A 107 6.06 -11.56 3.15
N SER A 108 5.52 -10.36 3.35
CA SER A 108 6.12 -9.40 4.29
C SER A 108 5.46 -9.50 5.67
N GLY A 109 5.38 -10.72 6.20
CA GLY A 109 5.43 -10.82 7.65
C GLY A 109 6.72 -10.14 8.08
N GLN A 110 6.67 -9.29 9.10
CA GLN A 110 7.85 -9.00 9.90
C GLN A 110 8.67 -10.30 9.99
N ARG A 111 9.89 -10.30 9.46
CA ARG A 111 10.86 -11.29 9.89
C ARG A 111 11.08 -10.99 11.36
N VAL A 112 10.18 -11.49 12.22
CA VAL A 112 10.52 -11.82 13.59
C VAL A 112 11.74 -12.70 13.40
N ARG A 113 12.91 -12.16 13.75
CA ARG A 113 14.12 -12.97 13.85
C ARG A 113 13.76 -14.08 14.83
N SER A 114 13.37 -15.23 14.30
CA SER A 114 13.22 -16.44 15.08
C SER A 114 14.61 -16.76 15.57
N GLY A 115 14.94 -16.28 16.76
CA GLY A 115 15.99 -16.86 17.56
C GLY A 115 15.71 -18.36 17.61
N SER A 116 16.73 -19.15 17.32
CA SER A 116 16.75 -20.59 17.36
C SER A 116 16.48 -21.09 18.79
N GLY A 117 15.22 -21.04 19.21
CA GLY A 117 14.71 -21.57 20.46
C GLY A 117 13.32 -22.14 20.21
N GLY A 118 13.21 -23.46 20.26
CA GLY A 118 11.96 -24.17 20.01
C GLY A 118 10.86 -23.69 20.95
N VAL A 119 9.73 -23.22 20.40
CA VAL A 119 8.57 -22.82 21.18
C VAL A 119 7.74 -24.07 21.48
N MET A 120 7.68 -24.43 22.76
CA MET A 120 6.87 -25.54 23.26
C MET A 120 5.42 -25.05 23.47
N ASN A 121 4.43 -25.74 22.89
CA ASN A 121 3.02 -25.45 23.18
C ASN A 121 2.63 -26.00 24.58
N PRO A 122 1.59 -25.45 25.25
CA PRO A 122 1.19 -25.82 26.63
C PRO A 122 0.76 -27.27 26.84
N HIS A 123 0.68 -28.08 25.77
CA HIS A 123 0.26 -29.49 25.80
C HIS A 123 1.42 -30.46 25.45
N GLY A 124 2.67 -30.02 25.45
CA GLY A 124 3.85 -30.91 25.46
C GLY A 124 4.09 -31.78 24.22
N LYS A 125 3.39 -31.56 23.09
CA LYS A 125 3.62 -32.33 21.85
C LYS A 125 4.75 -31.73 21.01
N VAL A 126 5.77 -32.55 20.76
CA VAL A 126 6.87 -32.28 19.83
C VAL A 126 6.42 -32.68 18.42
N PHE A 127 6.35 -31.75 17.48
CA PHE A 127 6.01 -32.04 16.08
C PHE A 127 7.27 -32.41 15.29
N ARG A 128 7.16 -33.45 14.44
CA ARG A 128 8.25 -33.88 13.54
C ARG A 128 8.27 -33.02 12.27
N PRO A 129 9.45 -32.81 11.63
CA PRO A 129 9.52 -32.07 10.38
C PRO A 129 8.75 -32.81 9.27
N GLY A 130 7.69 -32.19 8.72
CA GLY A 130 6.96 -32.70 7.55
C GLY A 130 5.45 -32.86 7.71
N GLU A 131 4.88 -32.74 8.91
CA GLU A 131 3.43 -32.79 9.09
C GLU A 131 2.79 -31.41 8.87
N ALA A 132 1.90 -31.31 7.88
CA ALA A 132 1.15 -30.10 7.58
C ALA A 132 0.18 -29.78 8.73
N GLN A 133 0.40 -28.66 9.42
CA GLN A 133 -0.53 -28.15 10.43
C GLN A 133 -1.83 -27.67 9.77
N PRO A 134 -3.01 -27.98 10.34
CA PRO A 134 -4.23 -27.27 10.00
C PRO A 134 -4.08 -25.83 10.47
N SER A 135 -4.07 -24.87 9.53
CA SER A 135 -3.88 -23.45 9.83
C SER A 135 -5.11 -22.87 10.54
N THR A 136 -5.16 -22.97 11.87
CA THR A 136 -6.16 -22.26 12.70
C THR A 136 -5.72 -20.85 13.09
N ARG A 137 -4.66 -20.32 12.47
CA ARG A 137 -4.23 -18.93 12.61
C ARG A 137 -4.53 -18.21 11.31
N ALA A 138 -5.43 -17.22 11.38
CA ALA A 138 -5.58 -16.21 10.34
C ALA A 138 -4.19 -15.69 9.98
N ASN A 139 -3.79 -15.90 8.73
CA ASN A 139 -2.45 -15.59 8.27
C ASN A 139 -2.31 -14.05 8.26
N PRO A 140 -1.49 -13.44 9.15
CA PRO A 140 -1.45 -11.98 9.29
C PRO A 140 -0.82 -11.27 8.08
N GLY A 141 -0.35 -12.04 7.08
CA GLY A 141 0.22 -11.53 5.84
C GLY A 141 -0.72 -11.58 4.64
N ARG A 142 -1.99 -12.00 4.79
CA ARG A 142 -2.95 -11.83 3.70
C ARG A 142 -3.57 -10.44 3.85
N PRO A 143 -3.44 -9.53 2.87
CA PRO A 143 -4.20 -8.29 2.91
C PRO A 143 -5.70 -8.66 3.02
N PRO A 144 -6.47 -7.93 3.84
CA PRO A 144 -7.87 -8.26 4.12
C PRO A 144 -8.74 -8.35 2.84
N THR A 145 -8.29 -7.72 1.76
CA THR A 145 -8.97 -7.55 0.48
C THR A 145 -8.98 -8.80 -0.41
N GLY A 146 -8.26 -9.87 -0.03
CA GLY A 146 -8.25 -11.11 -0.81
C GLY A 146 -7.41 -11.07 -2.10
N ASP A 147 -6.80 -9.92 -2.37
CA ASP A 147 -5.92 -9.66 -3.51
C ASP A 147 -4.74 -10.64 -3.56
N LYS A 148 -4.32 -11.00 -4.77
CA LYS A 148 -3.20 -11.94 -4.95
C LYS A 148 -1.91 -11.20 -4.63
N PRO A 149 -0.88 -11.90 -4.13
CA PRO A 149 0.45 -11.30 -3.99
C PRO A 149 0.95 -10.65 -5.28
N GLY A 150 1.60 -9.49 -5.19
CA GLY A 150 2.14 -8.75 -6.32
C GLY A 150 1.09 -7.98 -7.14
N ASP A 151 -0.15 -7.91 -6.67
CA ASP A 151 -1.19 -7.08 -7.28
C ASP A 151 -1.01 -5.62 -6.81
N LEU A 152 -1.34 -4.66 -7.68
CA LEU A 152 -1.40 -3.25 -7.31
C LEU A 152 -2.53 -3.03 -6.30
N MET A 153 -2.24 -2.27 -5.26
CA MET A 153 -3.20 -1.96 -4.19
C MET A 153 -4.13 -0.80 -4.55
N LEU A 154 -3.82 -0.07 -5.62
CA LEU A 154 -4.56 1.08 -6.13
C LEU A 154 -4.67 2.20 -5.08
N ILE A 155 -3.63 2.40 -4.27
CA ILE A 155 -3.59 3.40 -3.19
C ILE A 155 -3.90 4.83 -3.71
N PRO A 156 -3.31 5.32 -4.82
CA PRO A 156 -3.64 6.65 -5.34
C PRO A 156 -5.13 6.79 -5.71
N HIS A 157 -5.71 5.75 -6.30
CA HIS A 157 -7.11 5.73 -6.73
C HIS A 157 -8.06 5.66 -5.53
N ARG A 158 -7.75 4.82 -4.53
CA ARG A 158 -8.49 4.75 -3.27
C ARG A 158 -8.52 6.11 -2.57
N LEU A 159 -7.38 6.80 -2.51
CA LEU A 159 -7.31 8.14 -1.95
C LEU A 159 -8.14 9.13 -2.76
N ALA A 160 -8.00 9.15 -4.09
CA ALA A 160 -8.75 10.08 -4.94
C ALA A 160 -10.28 9.91 -4.76
N LEU A 161 -10.77 8.67 -4.75
CA LEU A 161 -12.18 8.37 -4.54
C LEU A 161 -12.67 8.79 -3.13
N ALA A 162 -11.90 8.48 -2.10
CA ALA A 162 -12.23 8.87 -0.73
C ALA A 162 -12.26 10.40 -0.57
N LEU A 163 -11.30 11.11 -1.15
CA LEU A 163 -11.27 12.58 -1.14
C LEU A 163 -12.44 13.17 -1.93
N GLN A 164 -12.83 12.58 -3.06
CA GLN A 164 -14.03 12.99 -3.78
C GLN A 164 -15.29 12.84 -2.92
N ALA A 165 -15.39 11.74 -2.17
CA ALA A 165 -16.47 11.53 -1.22
C ALA A 165 -16.45 12.55 -0.07
N ASP A 166 -15.26 13.02 0.32
CA ASP A 166 -15.02 14.08 1.31
C ASP A 166 -15.09 15.52 0.70
N GLY A 167 -15.71 15.63 -0.48
CA GLY A 167 -16.03 16.90 -1.14
C GLY A 167 -14.86 17.56 -1.86
N TRP A 168 -13.78 16.83 -2.17
CA TRP A 168 -12.76 17.30 -3.11
C TRP A 168 -13.20 17.12 -4.56
N THR A 169 -12.65 17.93 -5.46
CA THR A 169 -12.79 17.72 -6.91
C THR A 169 -11.46 17.24 -7.48
N CYS A 170 -11.41 16.00 -7.96
CA CYS A 170 -10.28 15.51 -8.75
C CYS A 170 -10.35 16.14 -10.15
N ARG A 171 -9.42 17.03 -10.47
CA ARG A 171 -9.40 17.76 -11.75
C ARG A 171 -8.67 17.01 -12.85
N ASN A 172 -7.59 16.32 -12.49
CA ASN A 172 -6.75 15.61 -13.45
C ASN A 172 -5.93 14.54 -12.73
N ASP A 173 -5.54 13.51 -13.48
CA ASP A 173 -4.51 12.55 -13.09
C ASP A 173 -3.32 12.70 -14.05
N VAL A 174 -2.14 12.93 -13.50
CA VAL A 174 -0.94 13.29 -14.26
C VAL A 174 0.15 12.26 -14.03
N VAL A 175 0.53 11.56 -15.09
CA VAL A 175 1.57 10.55 -15.05
C VAL A 175 2.96 11.20 -14.96
N TRP A 176 3.65 10.98 -13.85
CA TRP A 176 5.06 11.31 -13.73
C TRP A 176 5.93 10.18 -14.30
N ALA A 177 6.23 10.24 -15.60
CA ALA A 177 7.10 9.30 -16.28
C ALA A 177 8.59 9.52 -15.93
N LYS A 178 9.01 9.05 -14.74
CA LYS A 178 10.39 9.16 -14.27
C LYS A 178 11.33 8.32 -15.15
N LYS A 179 12.31 8.96 -15.80
CA LYS A 179 13.25 8.30 -16.74
C LYS A 179 14.25 7.35 -16.07
N SER A 180 14.55 7.60 -14.79
CA SER A 180 15.54 6.84 -14.03
C SER A 180 15.01 6.58 -12.61
N PRO A 181 13.98 5.73 -12.45
CA PRO A 181 13.53 5.33 -11.13
C PRO A 181 14.62 4.49 -10.47
N MET A 182 14.77 4.63 -9.15
CA MET A 182 15.54 3.62 -8.42
C MET A 182 14.82 2.28 -8.60
N PRO A 183 15.54 1.20 -8.97
CA PRO A 183 14.91 -0.09 -9.16
C PRO A 183 14.26 -0.55 -7.86
N GLU A 184 13.05 -1.12 -7.96
CA GLU A 184 12.45 -1.80 -6.82
C GLU A 184 13.23 -3.07 -6.48
N SER A 185 13.06 -3.56 -5.25
CA SER A 185 13.63 -4.84 -4.85
C SER A 185 13.07 -5.95 -5.74
N VAL A 186 13.93 -6.53 -6.59
CA VAL A 186 13.60 -7.69 -7.43
C VAL A 186 13.36 -8.98 -6.64
N ALA A 187 13.52 -8.98 -5.31
CA ALA A 187 13.13 -10.11 -4.46
C ALA A 187 11.60 -10.16 -4.33
N GLY A 188 10.94 -10.97 -5.15
CA GLY A 188 9.48 -11.01 -5.22
C GLY A 188 8.94 -11.63 -6.50
N TRP A 189 7.86 -11.08 -7.03
CA TRP A 189 7.28 -11.48 -8.31
C TRP A 189 7.71 -10.47 -9.37
N ARG A 190 8.33 -10.93 -10.45
CA ARG A 190 8.53 -10.12 -11.66
C ARG A 190 7.48 -10.51 -12.69
N TRP A 191 6.95 -9.52 -13.38
CA TRP A 191 6.03 -9.73 -14.49
C TRP A 191 6.81 -9.60 -15.80
N GLU A 192 7.19 -10.76 -16.37
CA GLU A 192 7.53 -10.88 -17.79
C GLU A 192 6.27 -11.36 -18.53
N ARG A 193 6.37 -11.90 -19.76
CA ARG A 193 5.24 -12.56 -20.46
C ARG A 193 4.42 -13.52 -19.57
N CYS A 194 5.02 -14.03 -18.50
CA CYS A 194 4.37 -14.72 -17.38
C CYS A 194 4.93 -14.26 -16.02
N ARG A 195 4.21 -14.59 -14.94
CA ARG A 195 4.54 -14.27 -13.54
C ARG A 195 5.66 -15.16 -13.02
N VAL A 196 6.87 -14.63 -12.82
CA VAL A 196 8.04 -15.38 -12.34
C VAL A 196 8.42 -14.96 -10.91
N LYS A 197 8.65 -15.93 -10.01
CA LYS A 197 9.10 -15.67 -8.64
C LYS A 197 10.63 -15.59 -8.59
N VAL A 198 11.18 -14.46 -8.17
CA VAL A 198 12.62 -14.23 -8.03
C VAL A 198 12.98 -14.32 -6.54
N GLY A 199 13.81 -15.30 -6.18
CA GLY A 199 14.31 -15.48 -4.82
C GLY A 199 15.52 -14.58 -4.54
N GLY A 200 15.55 -13.95 -3.37
CA GLY A 200 16.73 -13.23 -2.88
C GLY A 200 17.67 -14.17 -2.12
N GLY A 201 18.83 -14.48 -2.69
CA GLY A 201 19.91 -15.23 -2.03
C GLY A 201 21.05 -15.54 -3.00
N ASP A 202 22.28 -15.36 -2.52
CA ASP A 202 23.58 -15.40 -3.22
C ASP A 202 23.67 -16.23 -4.51
N GLY A 203 24.18 -15.59 -5.55
CA GLY A 203 24.74 -16.25 -6.72
C GLY A 203 23.71 -16.72 -7.74
N ASP A 204 23.37 -15.82 -8.66
CA ASP A 204 23.22 -16.06 -10.10
C ASP A 204 22.85 -17.50 -10.53
N ARG A 205 21.70 -17.99 -10.06
CA ARG A 205 21.06 -19.20 -10.59
C ARG A 205 19.57 -18.94 -10.72
N ILE A 206 19.16 -18.61 -11.94
CA ILE A 206 17.77 -18.74 -12.38
C ILE A 206 17.36 -20.18 -12.07
N ARG A 207 16.55 -20.37 -11.02
CA ARG A 207 15.89 -21.65 -10.81
C ARG A 207 14.70 -21.66 -11.76
N GLU A 208 14.76 -22.46 -12.82
CA GLU A 208 13.59 -22.79 -13.61
C GLU A 208 12.52 -23.34 -12.66
N VAL A 209 11.45 -22.57 -12.49
CA VAL A 209 10.29 -23.02 -11.74
C VAL A 209 9.45 -23.79 -12.73
N SER A 210 9.53 -25.13 -12.69
CA SER A 210 8.64 -25.98 -13.48
C SER A 210 7.20 -25.75 -13.01
N GLY A 211 6.40 -25.09 -13.83
CA GLY A 211 4.99 -24.85 -13.57
C GLY A 211 4.57 -23.41 -13.78
N CYS A 212 4.58 -22.95 -15.04
CA CYS A 212 3.68 -21.88 -15.46
C CYS A 212 2.25 -22.37 -15.19
N GLN A 213 1.53 -21.73 -14.27
CA GLN A 213 0.09 -21.95 -14.19
C GLN A 213 -0.58 -21.04 -15.23
N PRO A 214 -1.22 -21.61 -16.27
CA PRO A 214 -1.98 -20.81 -17.21
C PRO A 214 -3.11 -20.10 -16.46
N HIS A 215 -3.24 -18.80 -16.69
CA HIS A 215 -4.45 -18.08 -16.32
C HIS A 215 -5.57 -18.63 -17.20
N GLY A 216 -6.60 -19.18 -16.55
CA GLY A 216 -7.74 -19.80 -17.20
C GLY A 216 -8.36 -18.91 -18.27
N ASP A 217 -8.76 -19.57 -19.35
CA ASP A 217 -9.34 -19.00 -20.55
C ASP A 217 -10.58 -18.14 -20.25
N THR A 218 -10.57 -16.88 -20.67
CA THR A 218 -11.52 -16.31 -21.65
C THR A 218 -11.43 -14.78 -21.67
N ILE A 219 -11.11 -14.21 -22.83
CA ILE A 219 -11.88 -13.12 -23.45
C ILE A 219 -11.54 -13.11 -24.94
N CYS A 220 -12.48 -13.70 -25.70
CA CYS A 220 -13.00 -13.29 -27.00
C CYS A 220 -12.01 -12.94 -28.13
N ASP A 221 -11.80 -13.92 -29.02
CA ASP A 221 -11.81 -13.81 -30.48
C ASP A 221 -11.33 -12.49 -31.14
N ALA A 222 -10.07 -12.46 -31.59
CA ALA A 222 -9.70 -11.82 -32.85
C ALA A 222 -8.37 -12.39 -33.41
N PRO A 223 -8.27 -12.65 -34.73
CA PRO A 223 -7.22 -13.48 -35.31
C PRO A 223 -6.01 -12.72 -35.89
N HIS A 224 -4.93 -13.50 -36.03
CA HIS A 224 -3.77 -13.37 -36.94
C HIS A 224 -2.44 -12.77 -36.42
N ARG A 225 -1.68 -13.70 -35.80
CA ARG A 225 -0.22 -13.96 -35.87
C ARG A 225 0.69 -12.85 -35.33
N THR A 226 1.70 -13.16 -34.50
CA THR A 226 2.88 -13.96 -34.87
C THR A 226 3.48 -14.69 -33.67
N ASP A 227 3.63 -16.01 -33.84
CA ASP A 227 4.75 -16.80 -33.33
C ASP A 227 4.97 -16.76 -31.80
N TRP A 228 3.99 -17.27 -31.09
CA TRP A 228 4.11 -17.65 -29.69
C TRP A 228 4.40 -19.14 -29.62
N GLN A 229 5.66 -19.52 -29.37
CA GLN A 229 5.93 -20.87 -28.89
C GLN A 229 5.61 -20.93 -27.39
N PRO A 230 4.66 -21.78 -26.97
CA PRO A 230 4.37 -22.01 -25.56
C PRO A 230 5.52 -22.77 -24.90
N CYS A 231 5.65 -22.60 -23.59
CA CYS A 231 6.25 -23.63 -22.76
C CYS A 231 5.19 -24.70 -22.46
#